data_AF-A0A2E2WF36-F1
#
_entry.id   AF-A0A2E2WF36-F1
#
_cell.length_a   1.000
_cell.length_b   1.000
_cell.length_c   1.000
_cell.angle_alpha   90.00
_cell.angle_beta   90.00
_cell.angle_gamma   90.00
#
_symmetry.space_group_name_H-M   'P 1'
#
loop_
_entity.id
_entity.type
_entity.pdbx_description
1 polymer ?
#
loop_
_entity_poly.entity_id
_entity_poly.type
_entity_poly.pdbx_seq_one_letter_code
_entity_poly.pdbx_strand_id
1 'polypeptide(L)'
;LALCEIMTILVAHQIIGAPNLKHFYQKIIWQYQRREFPGLISYSCFIGIAAIAVVPYLRFRMEMSRHTGLYVIDSAPLRVCMNLRIPRHQVFKGLAGRETNSWTPAPLPEHP
;
A
#
# COMPACT_ATOMS: atom_id res chain seq x y z
N LEU A 1 -15.49 -4.82 -14.62
CA LEU A 1 -15.30 -4.17 -13.31
C LEU A 1 -15.34 -2.66 -13.50
N ALA A 2 -16.37 -1.98 -12.97
CA ALA A 2 -16.52 -0.53 -13.00
C ALA A 2 -15.61 0.16 -11.96
N LEU A 3 -15.36 1.47 -12.11
CA LEU A 3 -14.52 2.23 -11.20
C LEU A 3 -15.06 2.22 -9.75
N CYS A 4 -16.38 2.31 -9.59
CA CYS A 4 -17.03 2.25 -8.27
C CYS A 4 -16.79 0.91 -7.58
N GLU A 5 -16.87 -0.22 -8.30
CA GLU A 5 -16.62 -1.55 -7.76
C GLU A 5 -15.18 -1.68 -7.23
N ILE A 6 -14.22 -1.12 -7.97
CA ILE A 6 -12.80 -1.11 -7.58
C ILE A 6 -12.58 -0.28 -6.31
N MET A 7 -13.19 0.90 -6.24
CA MET A 7 -13.12 1.73 -5.04
C MET A 7 -13.74 1.03 -3.83
N THR A 8 -14.89 0.36 -4.01
CA THR A 8 -15.53 -0.42 -2.94
C THR A 8 -14.61 -1.53 -2.42
N ILE A 9 -13.94 -2.28 -3.30
CA ILE A 9 -13.00 -3.33 -2.90
C ILE A 9 -11.82 -2.73 -2.12
N LEU A 10 -11.27 -1.60 -2.55
CA LEU A 10 -10.17 -0.92 -1.87
C LEU A 10 -10.58 -0.39 -0.49
N VAL A 11 -11.77 0.20 -0.38
CA VAL A 11 -12.30 0.70 0.91
C VAL A 11 -12.62 -0.47 1.85
N ALA A 12 -13.25 -1.53 1.36
CA ALA A 12 -13.55 -2.72 2.14
C ALA A 12 -12.28 -3.36 2.71
N HIS A 13 -11.20 -3.43 1.92
CA HIS A 13 -9.90 -3.90 2.39
C HIS A 13 -9.39 -3.11 3.61
N GLN A 14 -9.53 -1.79 3.59
CA GLN A 14 -9.10 -0.93 4.70
C GLN A 14 -9.96 -1.11 5.95
N ILE A 15 -11.28 -1.17 5.78
CA ILE A 15 -12.21 -1.36 6.90
C ILE A 15 -11.95 -2.71 7.58
N ILE A 16 -11.68 -3.74 6.79
CA ILE A 16 -11.37 -5.09 7.29
C ILE A 16 -9.96 -5.15 7.88
N GLY A 17 -9.08 -4.19 7.58
CA GLY A 17 -7.71 -4.16 8.07
C GLY A 17 -6.88 -5.35 7.60
N ALA A 18 -7.16 -5.86 6.41
CA ALA A 18 -6.45 -7.03 5.90
C ALA A 18 -4.98 -6.66 5.60
N PRO A 19 -4.00 -7.48 6.00
CA PRO A 19 -2.58 -7.16 5.85
C PRO A 19 -2.08 -7.26 4.41
N ASN A 20 -2.82 -7.97 3.54
CA ASN A 20 -2.40 -8.26 2.18
C ASN A 20 -3.58 -8.14 1.22
N LEU A 21 -3.57 -7.10 0.38
CA LEU A 21 -4.60 -6.86 -0.63
C LEU A 21 -4.77 -8.03 -1.60
N LYS A 22 -3.66 -8.67 -1.99
CA LYS A 22 -3.70 -9.87 -2.85
C LYS A 22 -4.44 -11.02 -2.17
N HIS A 23 -4.16 -11.26 -0.89
CA HIS A 23 -4.78 -12.34 -0.13
C HIS A 23 -6.27 -12.06 0.07
N PHE A 24 -6.61 -10.83 0.46
CA PHE A 24 -7.98 -10.33 0.55
C PHE A 24 -8.75 -10.52 -0.76
N TYR A 25 -8.18 -10.09 -1.88
CA TYR A 25 -8.81 -10.21 -3.19
C TYR A 25 -9.03 -11.68 -3.59
N GLN A 26 -8.05 -12.56 -3.37
CA GLN A 26 -8.13 -13.96 -3.78
C GLN A 26 -8.94 -14.86 -2.84
N LYS A 27 -8.99 -14.55 -1.54
CA LYS A 27 -9.69 -15.39 -0.56
C LYS A 27 -11.04 -14.85 -0.16
N ILE A 28 -11.20 -13.52 -0.08
CA ILE A 28 -12.47 -12.93 0.33
C ILE A 28 -13.30 -12.58 -0.91
N ILE A 29 -12.79 -11.71 -1.78
CA ILE A 29 -13.56 -11.23 -2.95
C ILE A 29 -13.86 -12.38 -3.91
N TRP A 30 -12.84 -13.18 -4.26
CA TRP A 30 -13.01 -14.26 -5.24
C TRP A 30 -13.89 -15.41 -4.73
N GLN A 31 -13.86 -15.73 -3.43
CA GLN A 31 -14.64 -16.85 -2.89
C GLN A 31 -16.06 -16.43 -2.51
N TYR A 32 -16.24 -15.26 -1.87
CA TYR A 32 -17.52 -14.89 -1.25
C TYR A 32 -18.31 -13.85 -2.05
N GLN A 33 -17.65 -12.98 -2.82
CA GLN A 33 -18.31 -11.90 -3.56
C GLN A 33 -18.35 -12.11 -5.08
N ARG A 34 -18.10 -13.34 -5.55
CA ARG A 34 -18.17 -13.68 -6.98
C ARG A 34 -19.56 -13.46 -7.59
N ARG A 35 -20.62 -13.55 -6.77
CA ARG A 35 -22.01 -13.24 -7.16
C ARG A 35 -22.26 -11.74 -7.32
N GLU A 36 -21.61 -10.92 -6.52
CA GLU A 36 -21.76 -9.46 -6.55
C GLU A 36 -20.89 -8.83 -7.65
N PHE A 37 -19.78 -9.47 -8.00
CA PHE A 37 -18.86 -9.04 -9.05
C PHE A 37 -18.77 -10.08 -10.17
N PRO A 38 -19.78 -10.19 -11.06
CA PRO A 38 -19.75 -11.15 -12.17
C PRO A 38 -18.62 -10.87 -13.18
N GLY A 39 -18.13 -9.62 -13.23
CA GLY A 39 -17.02 -9.19 -14.10
C GLY A 39 -15.66 -9.12 -13.41
N LEU A 40 -15.41 -9.99 -12.42
CA LEU A 40 -14.17 -9.99 -11.63
C LEU A 40 -12.96 -10.33 -12.50
N ILE A 41 -12.03 -9.39 -12.58
CA ILE A 41 -10.79 -9.52 -13.36
C ILE A 41 -9.67 -10.18 -12.54
N SER A 42 -8.60 -10.61 -13.21
CA SER A 42 -7.42 -11.11 -12.52
C SER A 42 -6.82 -10.02 -11.60
N TYR A 43 -6.18 -10.42 -10.51
CA TYR A 43 -5.55 -9.50 -9.56
C TYR A 43 -4.59 -8.52 -10.25
N SER A 44 -3.83 -8.97 -11.24
CA SER A 44 -2.89 -8.14 -11.99
C SER A 44 -3.60 -7.02 -12.77
N CYS A 45 -4.71 -7.36 -13.42
CA CYS A 45 -5.55 -6.38 -14.12
C CYS A 45 -6.23 -5.42 -13.12
N PHE A 46 -6.69 -5.95 -11.98
CA PHE A 46 -7.25 -5.16 -10.89
C PHE A 46 -6.26 -4.11 -10.38
N ILE A 47 -4.99 -4.48 -10.13
CA ILE A 47 -3.96 -3.53 -9.69
C ILE A 47 -3.72 -2.43 -10.73
N GLY A 48 -3.70 -2.78 -12.02
CA GLY A 48 -3.52 -1.81 -13.11
C GLY A 48 -4.63 -0.75 -13.13
N ILE A 49 -5.88 -1.16 -12.92
CA ILE A 49 -7.02 -0.21 -12.89
C ILE A 49 -7.13 0.49 -11.53
N ALA A 50 -6.84 -0.19 -10.44
CA ALA A 50 -6.79 0.39 -9.10
C ALA A 50 -5.77 1.53 -9.01
N ALA A 51 -4.66 1.46 -9.74
CA ALA A 51 -3.68 2.55 -9.82
C ALA A 51 -4.28 3.85 -10.39
N ILE A 52 -5.28 3.76 -11.28
CA ILE A 52 -6.03 4.92 -11.79
C ILE A 52 -6.99 5.45 -10.71
N ALA A 53 -7.61 4.54 -9.95
CA ALA A 53 -8.50 4.86 -8.84
C ALA A 53 -7.78 5.31 -7.55
N VAL A 54 -6.45 5.18 -7.48
CA VAL A 54 -5.65 5.54 -6.30
C VAL A 54 -5.74 7.02 -5.98
N VAL A 55 -5.81 7.90 -6.99
CA VAL A 55 -5.88 9.36 -6.78
C VAL A 55 -7.14 9.78 -6.01
N PRO A 56 -8.37 9.44 -6.47
CA PRO A 56 -9.58 9.79 -5.72
C PRO A 56 -9.65 9.07 -4.37
N TYR A 57 -9.14 7.84 -4.28
CA TYR A 57 -9.08 7.09 -3.03
C TYR A 57 -8.14 7.73 -1.99
N LEU A 58 -6.95 8.19 -2.40
CA LEU A 58 -6.02 8.91 -1.52
C LEU A 58 -6.62 10.23 -1.05
N ARG A 59 -7.31 10.96 -1.93
CA ARG A 59 -8.01 12.19 -1.56
C ARG A 59 -9.11 11.92 -0.52
N PHE A 60 -9.92 10.87 -0.72
CA PHE A 60 -10.93 10.47 0.26
C PHE A 60 -10.32 10.12 1.62
N ARG A 61 -9.21 9.36 1.63
CA ARG A 61 -8.48 9.07 2.88
C ARG A 61 -7.95 10.32 3.54
N MET A 62 -7.34 11.23 2.78
CA MET A 62 -6.79 12.48 3.32
C MET A 62 -7.87 13.33 3.98
N GLU A 63 -9.07 13.42 3.37
CA GLU A 63 -10.18 14.16 3.97
C GLU A 63 -10.67 13.48 5.25
N MET A 64 -10.82 12.15 5.26
CA MET A 64 -11.19 11.39 6.46
C MET A 64 -10.16 11.53 7.58
N SER A 65 -8.87 11.50 7.24
CA SER A 65 -7.76 11.74 8.16
C SER A 65 -7.74 13.15 8.70
N ARG A 66 -8.17 14.15 7.91
CA ARG A 66 -8.25 15.55 8.35
C ARG A 66 -9.29 15.75 9.45
N HIS A 67 -10.36 14.96 9.44
CA HIS A 67 -11.40 14.99 10.47
C HIS A 67 -11.04 14.19 11.73
N THR A 68 -10.18 13.18 11.63
CA THR A 68 -9.83 12.28 12.75
C THR A 68 -8.43 12.53 13.34
N GLY A 69 -7.57 13.31 12.68
CA GLY A 69 -6.18 13.53 13.07
C GLY A 69 -5.26 12.30 12.89
N LEU A 70 -5.79 11.20 12.35
CA LEU A 70 -5.10 9.93 12.18
C LEU A 70 -4.67 9.73 10.73
N TYR A 71 -3.37 9.84 10.47
CA TYR A 71 -2.75 9.56 9.18
C TYR A 71 -2.26 8.12 9.14
N VAL A 72 -3.15 7.16 8.90
CA VAL A 72 -2.75 5.77 8.66
C VAL A 72 -2.32 5.66 7.21
N ILE A 73 -1.01 5.70 6.96
CA ILE A 73 -0.40 5.30 5.69
C ILE A 73 -0.06 3.81 5.85
N ASP A 74 -0.65 2.98 5.01
CA ASP A 74 -0.39 1.54 4.99
C ASP A 74 1.12 1.33 4.81
N SER A 75 1.74 0.46 5.61
CA SER A 75 3.18 0.21 5.60
C SER A 75 3.65 -0.60 4.39
N ALA A 76 2.85 -0.59 3.30
CA ALA A 76 3.19 -1.22 2.04
C ALA A 76 4.50 -0.59 1.52
N PRO A 77 5.60 -1.36 1.47
CA PRO A 77 6.88 -0.82 1.06
C PRO A 77 6.77 -0.36 -0.39
N LEU A 78 6.87 0.96 -0.59
CA LEU A 78 6.99 1.53 -1.92
C LEU A 78 8.35 1.07 -2.46
N ARG A 79 8.36 0.15 -3.43
CA ARG A 79 9.60 -0.22 -4.12
C ARG A 79 10.01 0.93 -5.04
N VAL A 80 10.58 1.96 -4.44
CA VAL A 80 11.03 3.18 -5.14
C VAL A 80 12.21 2.88 -6.06
N CYS A 81 13.09 1.96 -5.63
CA CYS A 81 14.28 1.57 -6.36
C CYS A 81 14.42 0.04 -6.36
N MET A 82 14.84 -0.54 -7.49
CA MET A 82 15.48 -1.85 -7.46
C MET A 82 16.72 -1.78 -6.55
N ASN A 83 16.96 -2.81 -5.73
CA ASN A 83 18.09 -2.82 -4.80
C ASN A 83 19.44 -2.54 -5.48
N LEU A 84 19.59 -2.93 -6.74
CA LEU A 84 20.75 -2.68 -7.59
C LEU A 84 21.02 -1.19 -7.90
N ARG A 85 20.03 -0.32 -7.72
CA ARG A 85 20.12 1.13 -8.00
C ARG A 85 20.32 1.97 -6.74
N ILE A 86 20.23 1.37 -5.55
CA ILE A 86 20.47 2.05 -4.27
C ILE A 86 21.84 2.75 -4.21
N PRO A 87 22.98 2.11 -4.54
CA PRO A 87 24.29 2.77 -4.41
C PRO A 87 24.51 3.91 -5.42
N ARG A 88 23.60 4.11 -6.38
CA ARG A 88 23.72 5.12 -7.44
C ARG A 88 23.00 6.43 -7.10
N HIS A 89 22.24 6.51 -6.00
CA HIS A 89 21.58 7.76 -5.65
C HIS A 89 22.59 8.81 -5.17
N GLN A 90 22.67 9.95 -5.85
CA GLN A 90 23.52 11.07 -5.41
C GLN A 90 22.76 12.02 -4.48
N VAL A 91 21.44 12.11 -4.65
CA VAL A 91 20.57 13.09 -3.98
C VAL A 91 20.42 12.81 -2.48
N PHE A 92 20.44 11.53 -2.07
CA PHE A 92 20.29 11.11 -0.68
C PHE A 92 21.59 10.58 -0.05
N LYS A 93 22.75 10.92 -0.65
CA LYS A 93 24.05 10.44 -0.18
C LYS A 93 24.33 10.96 1.24
N GLY A 94 24.49 10.06 2.20
CA GLY A 94 24.69 10.41 3.62
C GLY A 94 23.41 10.69 4.43
N LEU A 95 22.25 10.77 3.76
CA LEU A 95 20.94 10.95 4.41
C LEU A 95 20.16 9.64 4.51
N ALA A 96 20.30 8.76 3.51
CA ALA A 96 19.64 7.47 3.49
C ALA A 96 20.60 6.36 3.95
N GLY A 97 20.26 5.68 5.05
CA GLY A 97 20.90 4.45 5.52
C GLY A 97 20.01 3.25 5.26
N ARG A 98 20.60 2.07 5.01
CA ARG A 98 19.84 0.82 4.94
C ARG A 98 19.61 0.33 6.37
N GLU A 99 18.37 0.39 6.84
CA GLU A 99 17.96 -0.46 7.95
C GLU A 99 17.84 -1.89 7.41
N THR A 100 18.70 -2.77 7.91
CA THR A 100 18.47 -4.21 7.75
C THR A 100 17.17 -4.52 8.47
N ASN A 101 16.33 -5.31 7.84
CA ASN A 101 15.03 -5.81 8.29
C ASN A 101 15.09 -6.71 9.55
N SER A 102 16.02 -6.44 10.46
CA SER A 102 16.20 -7.09 11.75
C SER A 102 16.29 -6.00 12.82
N TRP A 103 15.43 -6.10 13.83
CA TRP A 103 15.50 -5.30 15.06
C TRP A 103 16.83 -5.57 15.77
N THR A 104 17.86 -4.80 15.44
CA THR A 104 19.01 -4.58 16.31
C THR A 104 19.11 -3.09 16.57
N PRO A 105 18.94 -2.62 17.81
CA PRO A 105 19.14 -1.22 18.13
C PRO A 105 20.58 -0.84 17.79
N ALA A 106 20.74 0.21 16.96
CA ALA A 106 22.04 0.76 16.65
C ALA A 106 22.68 1.31 17.94
N PRO A 107 23.97 1.05 18.21
CA PRO A 107 24.65 1.65 19.34
C PRO A 107 24.64 3.18 19.17
N LEU A 108 24.22 3.87 20.23
CA LEU A 108 24.24 5.33 20.29
C LEU A 108 25.68 5.83 20.18
N PRO A 109 25.93 6.97 19.51
CA PRO A 109 27.26 7.56 19.48
C PRO A 109 27.64 7.99 20.90
N GLU A 110 28.71 7.40 21.42
CA GLU A 110 29.40 7.94 22.59
C GLU A 110 29.99 9.31 22.18
N HIS A 111 29.46 10.37 22.77
CA HIS A 111 30.05 11.69 22.67
C HIS A 111 31.29 11.76 23.58
N PRO A 112 32.34 12.51 23.18
CA PRO A 112 33.57 12.67 23.95
C PRO A 112 33.37 13.46 25.25
#